data_AF-A0A353RPZ7-F1
#
_entry.id   AF-A0A353RPZ7-F1
#
_cell.length_a   1.000
_cell.length_b   1.000
_cell.length_c   1.000
_cell.angle_alpha   90.00
_cell.angle_beta   90.00
_cell.angle_gamma   90.00
#
_symmetry.space_group_name_H-M   'P 1'
#
loop_
_entity.id
_entity.type
_entity.pdbx_description
1 polymer ?
#
loop_
_entity_poly.entity_id
_entity_poly.type
_entity_poly.pdbx_seq_one_letter_code
_entity_poly.pdbx_strand_id
1 'polypeptide(L)' 'MFPAMVRALNMAEIKGVRNKTAAYIGSYSWSGGAKSVFEGYSERLNWDVVGTHEFIGSAKADDLEQIRTLSRELARRSR' A
#
# COMPACT_ATOMS: atom_id res chain seq x y z
N MET A 1 -2.85 7.29 8.57
CA MET A 1 -1.58 7.01 7.86
C MET A 1 -0.44 7.78 8.51
N PHE A 2 0.77 7.23 8.57
CA PHE A 2 1.94 7.94 9.12
C PHE A 2 2.29 9.19 8.29
N PRO A 3 2.59 10.36 8.89
CA PRO A 3 2.79 11.61 8.15
C PRO A 3 3.86 11.55 7.06
N ALA A 4 4.97 10.85 7.28
CA ALA A 4 6.02 10.75 6.27
C ALA A 4 5.56 9.99 5.02
N MET A 5 4.66 9.01 5.16
CA MET A 5 4.09 8.28 4.03
C MET A 5 3.15 9.15 3.21
N VAL A 6 2.33 9.97 3.87
CA VAL A 6 1.50 10.97 3.16
C VAL A 6 2.38 11.93 2.37
N ARG A 7 3.48 12.42 2.96
CA ARG A 7 4.43 13.29 2.27
C ARG A 7 5.06 12.60 1.04
N ALA A 8 5.43 11.33 1.15
CA ALA A 8 5.99 10.57 0.04
C ALA A 8 4.98 10.40 -1.12
N LEU A 9 3.73 10.05 -0.80
CA LEU A 9 2.64 9.93 -1.79
C LEU A 9 2.31 11.28 -2.44
N ASN A 10 2.29 12.37 -1.67
CA ASN A 10 2.11 13.71 -2.20
C ASN A 10 3.25 14.11 -3.16
N MET A 11 4.49 13.76 -2.83
CA MET A 11 5.62 13.99 -3.74
C MET A 11 5.50 13.16 -5.02
N ALA A 12 5.00 11.93 -4.94
CA ALA A 12 4.74 11.10 -6.12
C ALA A 12 3.64 11.71 -7.00
N GLU A 13 2.59 12.26 -6.39
CA GLU A 13 1.52 13.00 -7.07
C GLU A 13 2.04 14.26 -7.78
N ILE A 14 2.79 15.12 -7.09
CA ILE A 14 3.40 16.33 -7.67
C ILE A 14 4.31 15.98 -8.84
N LYS A 15 5.08 14.89 -8.74
CA LYS A 15 5.99 14.43 -9.79
C LYS A 15 5.29 13.66 -10.92
N GLY A 16 3.98 13.41 -10.81
CA GLY A 16 3.24 12.65 -11.82
C GLY A 16 3.74 11.21 -11.97
N VAL A 17 4.14 10.55 -10.87
CA VAL A 17 4.55 9.15 -10.89
C VAL A 17 3.32 8.29 -11.14
N ARG A 18 2.94 8.11 -12.41
CA ARG A 18 1.72 7.40 -12.81
C ARG A 18 2.01 6.02 -13.39
N ASN A 19 0.96 5.20 -13.56
CA ASN A 19 1.01 3.89 -14.22
C ASN A 19 2.09 3.00 -13.59
N LYS A 20 2.01 2.84 -12.27
CA LYS A 20 2.89 1.97 -11.50
C LYS A 20 2.07 0.84 -10.89
N THR A 21 2.69 -0.31 -10.77
CA THR A 21 2.16 -1.43 -10.00
C THR A 21 2.48 -1.21 -8.53
N ALA A 22 1.49 -1.35 -7.65
CA ALA A 22 1.63 -1.06 -6.23
C ALA A 22 0.94 -2.10 -5.35
N ALA A 23 1.36 -2.19 -4.09
CA ALA A 23 0.69 -2.95 -3.05
C ALA A 23 0.69 -2.15 -1.74
N TYR A 24 -0.34 -2.32 -0.91
CA TYR A 24 -0.39 -1.69 0.40
C TYR A 24 -0.21 -2.72 1.51
N ILE A 25 0.69 -2.44 2.45
CA ILE A 25 0.88 -3.24 3.66
C ILE A 25 0.91 -2.26 4.82
N GLY A 26 0.11 -2.50 5.85
CA GLY A 26 0.05 -1.64 7.01
C GLY A 26 -0.43 -2.35 8.27
N SER A 27 -0.12 -1.76 9.42
CA SER A 27 -0.70 -2.16 10.70
C SER A 27 -1.56 -1.05 11.28
N TYR A 28 -2.50 -1.40 12.14
CA TYR A 28 -3.33 -0.45 12.86
C TYR A 28 -3.65 -0.93 14.29
N SER A 29 -4.07 -0.01 15.15
CA SER A 29 -4.40 -0.29 16.56
C SER A 29 -5.90 -0.19 16.88
N TRP A 30 -6.68 0.50 16.05
CA TRP A 30 -8.12 0.73 16.26
C TRP A 30 -8.92 0.66 14.95
N SER A 31 -9.72 1.68 14.62
CA SER A 31 -10.42 1.88 13.36
C SER A 31 -9.57 2.09 12.09
N GLY A 32 -8.23 2.08 12.16
CA GLY A 32 -7.39 2.12 10.95
C GLY A 32 -7.48 3.43 10.16
N GLY A 33 -7.64 3.34 8.83
CA GLY A 33 -7.83 4.49 7.93
C GLY A 33 -6.61 4.91 7.11
N ALA A 34 -5.47 4.25 7.31
CA ALA A 34 -4.29 4.48 6.47
C ALA A 34 -4.46 3.92 5.06
N LYS A 35 -5.16 2.79 4.91
CA LYS A 35 -5.51 2.21 3.60
C LYS A 35 -6.32 3.16 2.73
N SER A 36 -7.39 3.75 3.24
CA SER A 36 -8.23 4.68 2.47
C SER A 36 -7.44 5.89 1.95
N VAL A 37 -6.50 6.42 2.75
CA VAL A 37 -5.60 7.48 2.29
C VAL A 37 -4.73 7.01 1.13
N PHE A 38 -4.14 5.82 1.22
CA PHE A 38 -3.35 5.24 0.12
C PHE A 38 -4.20 5.03 -1.14
N GLU A 39 -5.39 4.45 -1.01
CA GLU A 39 -6.30 4.16 -2.12
C GLU A 39 -6.63 5.44 -2.91
N GLY A 40 -6.94 6.54 -2.21
CA GLY A 40 -7.18 7.82 -2.86
C GLY A 40 -5.97 8.36 -3.64
N TYR A 41 -4.74 8.18 -3.14
CA TYR A 41 -3.53 8.54 -3.91
C TYR A 41 -3.32 7.61 -5.11
N SER A 42 -3.47 6.30 -4.93
CA SER A 42 -3.28 5.33 -6.01
C SER A 42 -4.26 5.52 -7.16
N GLU A 43 -5.51 5.90 -6.86
CA GLU A 43 -6.51 6.21 -7.87
C GLU A 43 -6.12 7.45 -8.68
N ARG A 44 -5.79 8.57 -8.02
CA ARG A 44 -5.35 9.81 -8.69
C ARG A 44 -4.07 9.64 -9.51
N LEU A 45 -3.21 8.72 -9.09
CA LEU A 45 -1.97 8.37 -9.78
C LEU A 45 -2.13 7.28 -10.84
N ASN A 46 -3.31 6.69 -11.00
CA ASN A 46 -3.57 5.57 -11.89
C ASN A 46 -2.57 4.41 -11.66
N TRP A 47 -2.42 3.98 -10.40
CA TRP A 47 -1.61 2.83 -10.04
C TRP A 47 -2.43 1.54 -10.10
N ASP A 48 -1.83 0.47 -10.65
CA ASP A 48 -2.40 -0.89 -10.57
C ASP A 48 -2.10 -1.46 -9.19
N VAL A 49 -3.08 -1.38 -8.29
CA VAL A 49 -2.94 -1.92 -6.94
C VAL A 49 -3.25 -3.41 -6.96
N VAL A 50 -2.21 -4.23 -6.80
CA VAL A 50 -2.34 -5.70 -6.87
C VAL A 50 -3.02 -6.29 -5.63
N GLY A 51 -3.06 -5.53 -4.54
CA GLY A 51 -3.74 -5.90 -3.31
C GLY A 51 -3.30 -5.09 -2.11
N THR A 52 -4.01 -5.29 -1.01
CA THR A 52 -3.77 -4.62 0.27
C THR A 52 -3.83 -5.64 1.41
N HIS A 53 -2.92 -5.55 2.37
CA HIS A 53 -2.98 -6.36 3.60
C HIS A 53 -2.85 -5.46 4.83
N GLU A 54 -3.80 -5.58 5.76
CA GLU A 54 -3.79 -4.83 7.02
C GLU A 54 -3.92 -5.79 8.20
N PHE A 55 -3.17 -5.53 9.27
CA PHE A 55 -3.19 -6.36 10.48
C PHE A 55 -3.20 -5.52 11.76
N ILE A 56 -3.74 -6.09 12.83
CA ILE A 56 -3.87 -5.41 14.13
C ILE A 56 -2.59 -5.60 14.96
N GLY A 57 -1.97 -4.50 15.37
CA GLY A 57 -0.77 -4.53 16.19
C GLY A 57 0.44 -5.10 15.43
N SER A 58 0.94 -6.25 15.88
CA SER A 58 2.09 -6.93 15.29
C SER A 58 1.65 -8.05 14.35
N ALA A 59 2.36 -8.22 13.24
CA ALA A 59 2.09 -9.27 12.26
C ALA A 59 2.26 -10.66 12.88
N LYS A 60 1.28 -11.54 12.65
CA LYS A 60 1.34 -12.96 13.00
C LYS A 60 1.85 -13.79 11.82
N ALA A 61 2.03 -15.10 12.02
CA ALA A 61 2.52 -16.01 10.99
C ALA A 61 1.69 -15.93 9.69
N ASP A 62 0.36 -15.93 9.82
CA ASP A 62 -0.56 -15.84 8.69
C ASP A 62 -0.42 -14.50 7.95
N ASP A 63 -0.26 -13.39 8.68
CA ASP A 63 -0.03 -12.07 8.07
C ASP A 63 1.25 -12.06 7.24
N LEU A 64 2.32 -12.67 7.75
CA LEU A 64 3.59 -12.76 7.04
C LEU A 64 3.47 -13.62 5.79
N GLU A 65 2.66 -14.67 5.80
CA GLU A 65 2.37 -15.47 4.61
C GLU A 65 1.60 -14.66 3.56
N GLN A 66 0.54 -13.94 3.97
CA GLN A 66 -0.22 -13.07 3.08
C GLN A 66 0.64 -11.97 2.47
N ILE A 67 1.49 -11.32 3.28
CA ILE A 67 2.44 -10.30 2.82
C ILE A 67 3.42 -10.90 1.80
N ARG A 68 3.92 -12.12 2.00
CA ARG A 68 4.82 -12.78 1.03
C ARG A 68 4.09 -13.07 -0.27
N THR A 69 2.87 -13.57 -0.21
CA THR A 69 2.05 -13.85 -1.39
C THR A 69 1.78 -12.57 -2.19
N LEU A 70 1.37 -11.50 -1.49
CA LEU A 70 1.15 -10.18 -2.08
C LEU A 70 2.42 -9.62 -2.72
N SER A 71 3.57 -9.74 -2.05
CA SER A 71 4.87 -9.28 -2.58
C SER A 71 5.30 -10.04 -3.83
N ARG A 72 5.04 -11.36 -3.90
CA ARG A 72 5.31 -12.15 -5.12
C ARG A 72 4.44 -11.69 -6.28
N GLU A 73 3.17 -11.39 -6.02
CA GLU A 73 2.26 -10.89 -7.06
C GLU A 73 2.66 -9.51 -7.57
N LEU A 74 3.03 -8.60 -6.66
CA LEU A 74 3.61 -7.30 -6.99
C LEU A 74 4.82 -7.47 -7.93
N ALA A 75 5.76 -8.33 -7.57
CA ALA A 75 6.97 -8.58 -8.38
C ALA A 75 6.65 -9.14 -9.77
N ARG A 76 5.62 -10.00 -9.90
CA ARG A 76 5.20 -10.54 -11.21
C ARG A 76 4.62 -9.48 -12.12
N ARG A 77 3.83 -8.56 -11.57
CA ARG A 77 3.17 -7.48 -12.34
C ARG A 77 4.04 -6.25 -12.56
N SER A 78 5.13 -6.09 -11.80
CA SER A 78 6.04 -4.92 -11.90
C SER A 78 7.07 -5.05 -13.03
N ARG A 79 6.71 -5.70 -14.14
CA ARG A 79 7.58 -5.88 -15.31
C ARG A 79 7.67 -4.62 -16.18
#